data_AF-A0A954URY2-F1
#
_entry.id   AF-A0A954URY2-F1
#
_cell.length_a   1.000
_cell.length_b   1.000
_cell.length_c   1.000
_cell.angle_alpha   90.00
_cell.angle_beta   90.00
_cell.angle_gamma   90.00
#
_symmetry.space_group_name_H-M   'P 1'
#
loop_
_entity.id
_entity.type
_entity.pdbx_description
1 polymer ?
#
loop_
_entity_poly.entity_id
_entity_poly.type
_entity_poly.pdbx_seq_one_letter_code
_entity_poly.pdbx_strand_id
1 'polypeptide(L)'
;MKPTLGSLVCAGWLLTTWTSSLSAADPGELWLDPRCEPLSTQLQGPFVRLGDGRVLAIDSASSYVSSDGGATWSEPRPLFAADPPVEVSKERSLFRTKEGTLIAGFMNLKERKWTWKNELHDAPGATLPTYVMRSMDDGLTWTDVQKLHDDWTGAVRDMIQTREGRVIFTSMKMRHDPGRHSVLTYSSVDEGKSWKPSNLIDLGGRGHHGGVTEPTLTELKDGRIWMLIRTNWGEFWSAHSADGGRFWRTLQPSGIPASSAPGLVKRLASGKLMLLWNRPYPDGKDSWPLSGGDGLWSDYAVSNHREELSLAFSSDDGATWSKPVVLARQTGKWLAYPYAYEHQPGEIWVTTMQGDVRIKISESDFAAP
;
A
#
# COMPACT_ATOMS: atom_id res chain seq x y z
N MET A 1 36.41 59.05 25.03
CA MET A 1 34.97 58.75 25.07
C MET A 1 34.54 58.28 23.69
N LYS A 2 34.35 56.97 23.53
CA LYS A 2 33.81 56.30 22.34
C LYS A 2 32.47 55.68 22.77
N PRO A 3 31.36 55.82 22.02
CA PRO A 3 30.15 55.08 22.33
C PRO A 3 30.23 53.66 21.75
N THR A 4 29.77 52.73 22.57
CA THR A 4 29.76 51.27 22.40
C THR A 4 28.64 50.79 21.48
N LEU A 5 28.97 49.82 20.60
CA LEU A 5 28.00 48.98 19.89
C LEU A 5 27.24 48.10 20.90
N GLY A 6 25.90 48.15 20.86
CA GLY A 6 25.04 47.19 21.53
C GLY A 6 24.84 45.94 20.66
N SER A 7 25.18 44.78 21.21
CA SER A 7 24.88 43.46 20.65
C SER A 7 23.43 43.08 20.92
N LEU A 8 22.70 42.66 19.87
CA LEU A 8 21.43 41.96 20.04
C LEU A 8 21.69 40.53 20.55
N VAL A 9 21.10 40.22 21.70
CA VAL A 9 21.00 38.87 22.24
C VAL A 9 19.76 38.21 21.65
N CYS A 10 19.95 37.14 20.86
CA CYS A 10 18.87 36.22 20.51
C CYS A 10 18.44 35.46 21.78
N ALA A 11 17.22 35.70 22.24
CA ALA A 11 16.58 34.88 23.26
C ALA A 11 16.20 33.52 22.66
N GLY A 12 16.87 32.47 23.13
CA GLY A 12 16.52 31.09 22.82
C GLY A 12 15.20 30.71 23.50
N TRP A 13 14.25 30.23 22.71
CA TRP A 13 13.06 29.56 23.23
C TRP A 13 13.37 28.07 23.41
N LEU A 14 13.36 27.64 24.67
CA LEU A 14 13.44 26.25 25.09
C LEU A 14 12.23 25.48 24.53
N LEU A 15 12.49 24.55 23.60
CA LEU A 15 11.58 23.46 23.27
C LEU A 15 11.55 22.52 24.48
N THR A 16 10.54 22.63 25.32
CA THR A 16 10.19 21.58 26.28
C THR A 16 9.59 20.40 25.51
N THR A 17 10.46 19.47 25.13
CA THR A 17 10.06 18.14 24.67
C THR A 17 9.43 17.40 25.85
N TRP A 18 8.10 17.30 25.86
CA TRP A 18 7.44 16.29 26.67
C TRP A 18 7.69 14.93 26.03
N THR A 19 8.82 14.31 26.37
CA THR A 19 8.98 12.87 26.20
C THR A 19 8.13 12.19 27.26
N SER A 20 6.89 11.85 26.91
CA SER A 20 6.19 10.79 27.62
C SER A 20 6.97 9.51 27.38
N SER A 21 7.90 9.19 28.28
CA SER A 21 8.59 7.90 28.30
C SER A 21 7.60 6.83 28.79
N LEU A 22 6.67 6.46 27.93
CA LEU A 22 6.19 5.08 27.94
C LEU A 22 7.38 4.26 27.47
N SER A 23 7.97 3.50 28.39
CA SER A 23 8.88 2.43 28.04
C SER A 23 8.20 1.58 26.98
N ALA A 24 8.64 1.70 25.72
CA ALA A 24 8.25 0.73 24.71
C ALA A 24 8.85 -0.58 25.21
N ALA A 25 7.99 -1.49 25.71
CA ALA A 25 8.41 -2.84 26.01
C ALA A 25 9.18 -3.38 24.78
N ASP A 26 10.27 -4.12 25.01
CA ASP A 26 10.99 -4.75 23.92
C ASP A 26 9.96 -5.49 23.05
N PRO A 27 9.93 -5.21 21.73
CA PRO A 27 8.97 -5.87 20.86
C PRO A 27 9.17 -7.38 20.99
N GLY A 28 8.07 -8.12 21.10
CA GLY A 28 8.13 -9.58 21.21
C GLY A 28 8.86 -10.19 20.01
N GLU A 29 9.25 -11.45 20.10
CA GLU A 29 9.79 -12.17 18.94
C GLU A 29 8.74 -12.29 17.82
N LEU A 30 9.18 -12.23 16.57
CA LEU A 30 8.30 -12.48 15.42
C LEU A 30 7.89 -13.95 15.41
N TRP A 31 6.62 -14.21 15.67
CA TRP A 31 6.03 -15.53 15.49
C TRP A 31 5.48 -15.67 14.07
N LEU A 32 5.70 -16.84 13.45
CA LEU A 32 5.13 -17.23 12.16
C LEU A 32 4.27 -18.48 12.33
N ASP A 33 3.17 -18.59 11.57
CA ASP A 33 2.41 -19.83 11.48
C ASP A 33 3.35 -20.96 10.99
N PRO A 34 3.32 -22.17 11.59
CA PRO A 34 4.23 -23.25 11.23
C PRO A 34 4.20 -23.71 9.77
N ARG A 35 3.13 -23.38 9.03
CA ARG A 35 2.99 -23.65 7.58
C ARG A 35 3.67 -22.58 6.71
N CYS A 36 4.17 -21.50 7.30
CA CYS A 36 4.92 -20.47 6.59
C CYS A 36 6.40 -20.82 6.53
N GLU A 37 7.01 -20.62 5.37
CA GLU A 37 8.46 -20.76 5.19
C GLU A 37 9.09 -19.36 5.05
N PRO A 38 10.17 -19.02 5.78
CA PRO A 38 10.87 -17.76 5.55
C PRO A 38 11.43 -17.67 4.12
N LEU A 39 11.32 -16.50 3.49
CA LEU A 39 12.02 -16.24 2.23
C LEU A 39 13.51 -16.02 2.50
N SER A 40 14.36 -16.48 1.58
CA SER A 40 15.80 -16.21 1.63
C SER A 40 16.14 -14.73 1.39
N THR A 41 15.23 -13.99 0.74
CA THR A 41 15.44 -12.57 0.44
C THR A 41 14.91 -11.64 1.53
N GLN A 42 15.62 -10.52 1.72
CA GLN A 42 15.17 -9.41 2.55
C GLN A 42 14.43 -8.33 1.74
N LEU A 43 14.45 -8.43 0.40
CA LEU A 43 13.75 -7.48 -0.46
C LEU A 43 12.25 -7.48 -0.11
N GLN A 44 11.69 -6.28 0.02
CA GLN A 44 10.25 -6.13 0.25
C GLN A 44 9.42 -6.53 -0.97
N GLY A 45 9.95 -6.36 -2.17
CA GLY A 45 9.13 -6.29 -3.38
C GLY A 45 8.47 -4.90 -3.52
N PRO A 46 7.49 -4.74 -4.42
CA PRO A 46 6.78 -5.77 -5.18
C PRO A 46 7.67 -6.57 -6.15
N PHE A 47 7.23 -7.79 -6.46
CA PHE A 47 7.91 -8.74 -7.34
C PHE A 47 7.09 -8.99 -8.60
N VAL A 48 7.76 -9.22 -9.73
CA VAL A 48 7.14 -9.59 -11.00
C VAL A 48 7.95 -10.65 -11.73
N ARG A 49 7.28 -11.49 -12.52
CA ARG A 49 7.91 -12.47 -13.39
C ARG A 49 8.35 -11.78 -14.69
N LEU A 50 9.59 -12.03 -15.13
CA LEU A 50 10.11 -11.58 -16.41
C LEU A 50 9.70 -12.53 -17.56
N GLY A 51 9.94 -12.11 -18.81
CA GLY A 51 9.53 -12.87 -20.00
C GLY A 51 10.30 -14.18 -20.14
N ASP A 52 11.50 -14.23 -19.58
CA ASP A 52 12.35 -15.42 -19.51
C ASP A 52 12.16 -16.26 -18.23
N GLY A 53 11.15 -15.92 -17.41
CA GLY A 53 10.81 -16.65 -16.19
C GLY A 53 11.58 -16.23 -14.93
N ARG A 54 12.58 -15.34 -15.03
CA ARG A 54 13.27 -14.76 -13.86
C ARG A 54 12.33 -13.90 -13.03
N VAL A 55 12.70 -13.60 -11.78
CA VAL A 55 11.94 -12.71 -10.90
C VAL A 55 12.65 -11.36 -10.81
N LEU A 56 11.90 -10.27 -11.00
CA LEU A 56 12.39 -8.92 -10.81
C LEU A 56 11.75 -8.29 -9.57
N ALA A 57 12.54 -7.54 -8.82
CA ALA A 57 12.12 -6.64 -7.75
C ALA A 57 12.73 -5.25 -7.97
N ILE A 58 12.10 -4.22 -7.39
CA ILE A 58 12.68 -2.88 -7.32
C ILE A 58 12.68 -2.35 -5.88
N ASP A 59 13.70 -1.59 -5.52
CA ASP A 59 13.71 -0.71 -4.36
C ASP A 59 13.73 0.77 -4.79
N SER A 60 13.95 1.72 -3.87
CA SER A 60 13.87 3.16 -4.16
C SER A 60 14.87 3.64 -5.22
N ALA A 61 15.94 2.90 -5.48
CA ALA A 61 17.05 3.31 -6.32
C ALA A 61 17.42 2.29 -7.40
N SER A 62 17.13 1.00 -7.20
CA SER A 62 17.63 -0.09 -8.03
C SER A 62 16.59 -1.14 -8.36
N SER A 63 16.86 -1.87 -9.44
CA SER A 63 16.21 -3.12 -9.79
C SER A 63 17.16 -4.30 -9.53
N TYR A 64 16.57 -5.44 -9.20
CA TYR A 64 17.25 -6.69 -8.88
C TYR A 64 16.59 -7.82 -9.65
N VAL A 65 17.39 -8.76 -10.15
CA VAL A 65 16.88 -9.94 -10.85
C VAL A 65 17.38 -11.21 -10.18
N SER A 66 16.49 -12.17 -9.99
CA SER A 66 16.78 -13.51 -9.50
C SER A 66 16.45 -14.56 -10.56
N SER A 67 17.36 -15.52 -10.74
CA SER A 67 17.21 -16.67 -11.65
C SER A 67 16.95 -18.00 -10.92
N ASP A 68 16.90 -17.98 -9.60
CA ASP A 68 16.84 -19.17 -8.73
C ASP A 68 15.65 -19.13 -7.75
N GLY A 69 14.56 -18.46 -8.15
CA GLY A 69 13.35 -18.39 -7.33
C GLY A 69 13.51 -17.49 -6.10
N GLY A 70 14.29 -16.42 -6.19
CA GLY A 70 14.46 -15.42 -5.14
C GLY A 70 15.50 -15.78 -4.08
N ALA A 71 16.23 -16.89 -4.23
CA ALA A 71 17.27 -17.32 -3.30
C ALA A 71 18.50 -16.39 -3.36
N THR A 72 18.92 -16.02 -4.56
CA THR A 72 19.97 -15.02 -4.80
C THR A 72 19.48 -13.95 -5.79
N TRP A 73 20.13 -12.78 -5.73
CA TRP A 73 19.78 -11.61 -6.52
C TRP A 73 21.02 -11.03 -7.18
N SER A 74 20.86 -10.48 -8.38
CA SER A 74 21.91 -9.73 -9.06
C SER A 74 22.43 -8.57 -8.22
N GLU A 75 23.61 -8.08 -8.57
CA GLU A 75 24.04 -6.74 -8.16
C GLU A 75 22.95 -5.69 -8.49
N PRO A 76 22.80 -4.66 -7.65
CA PRO A 76 21.79 -3.62 -7.87
C PRO A 76 22.05 -2.91 -9.20
N ARG A 77 21.02 -2.87 -10.06
CA ARG A 77 21.02 -2.05 -11.27
C ARG A 77 20.27 -0.75 -11.00
N PRO A 78 20.90 0.43 -11.10
CA PRO A 78 20.21 1.70 -10.89
C PRO A 78 18.98 1.86 -11.78
N LEU A 79 17.88 2.36 -11.21
CA LEU A 79 16.66 2.72 -11.95
C LEU A 79 16.89 3.93 -12.86
N PHE A 80 17.81 4.81 -12.47
CA PHE A 80 18.10 6.07 -13.17
C PHE A 80 19.60 6.33 -13.25
N ALA A 81 19.97 7.25 -14.13
CA ALA A 81 21.29 7.89 -14.09
C ALA A 81 21.45 8.75 -12.81
N ALA A 82 22.66 9.30 -12.60
CA ALA A 82 22.94 10.15 -11.46
C ALA A 82 22.01 11.39 -11.41
N ASP A 83 21.61 11.77 -10.19
CA ASP A 83 20.64 12.84 -9.88
C ASP A 83 19.29 12.73 -10.63
N PRO A 84 18.49 11.69 -10.35
CA PRO A 84 17.21 11.52 -11.01
C PRO A 84 16.22 12.64 -10.67
N PRO A 85 15.27 12.99 -11.56
CA PRO A 85 14.24 13.97 -11.24
C PRO A 85 13.24 13.50 -10.18
N VAL A 86 13.30 12.21 -9.79
CA VAL A 86 12.37 11.56 -8.86
C VAL A 86 13.10 10.71 -7.82
N GLU A 87 12.45 10.47 -6.68
CA GLU A 87 12.84 9.49 -5.67
C GLU A 87 11.66 8.55 -5.43
N VAL A 88 11.85 7.26 -5.70
CA VAL A 88 10.77 6.25 -5.66
C VAL A 88 10.49 5.86 -4.22
N SER A 89 9.24 6.03 -3.78
CA SER A 89 8.80 5.69 -2.42
C SER A 89 8.91 4.21 -2.06
N LYS A 90 9.08 3.91 -0.76
CA LYS A 90 9.08 2.52 -0.22
C LYS A 90 7.82 1.76 -0.65
N GLU A 91 6.65 2.35 -0.40
CA GLU A 91 5.38 1.89 -0.98
C GLU A 91 5.34 2.18 -2.47
N ARG A 92 5.03 1.16 -3.27
CA ARG A 92 4.99 1.23 -4.73
C ARG A 92 4.22 0.04 -5.28
N SER A 93 3.73 0.15 -6.49
CA SER A 93 3.22 -0.98 -7.26
C SER A 93 4.16 -1.29 -8.43
N LEU A 94 4.28 -2.57 -8.78
CA LEU A 94 5.03 -3.03 -9.92
C LEU A 94 4.22 -4.13 -10.61
N PHE A 95 4.06 -3.99 -11.92
CA PHE A 95 3.24 -4.90 -12.71
C PHE A 95 3.87 -5.16 -14.07
N ARG A 96 3.78 -6.40 -14.55
CA ARG A 96 4.10 -6.76 -15.93
C ARG A 96 2.80 -6.98 -16.70
N THR A 97 2.61 -6.19 -17.74
CA THR A 97 1.52 -6.34 -18.71
C THR A 97 1.65 -7.61 -19.54
N LYS A 98 0.53 -8.05 -20.14
CA LYS A 98 0.48 -9.20 -21.07
C LYS A 98 1.40 -9.02 -22.28
N GLU A 99 1.60 -7.78 -22.75
CA GLU A 99 2.52 -7.48 -23.86
C GLU A 99 3.98 -7.31 -23.40
N GLY A 100 4.26 -7.47 -22.11
CA GLY A 100 5.62 -7.53 -21.56
C GLY A 100 6.19 -6.22 -21.02
N THR A 101 5.46 -5.10 -21.12
CA THR A 101 5.85 -3.84 -20.48
C THR A 101 5.79 -3.97 -18.95
N LEU A 102 6.86 -3.61 -18.26
CA LEU A 102 6.87 -3.39 -16.83
C LEU A 102 6.41 -1.96 -16.53
N ILE A 103 5.54 -1.80 -15.54
CA ILE A 103 5.05 -0.50 -15.07
C ILE A 103 5.27 -0.43 -13.57
N ALA A 104 5.95 0.62 -13.10
CA ALA A 104 6.09 0.92 -11.69
C ALA A 104 5.30 2.19 -11.36
N GLY A 105 4.42 2.13 -10.37
CA GLY A 105 3.67 3.26 -9.83
C GLY A 105 4.11 3.58 -8.40
N PHE A 106 4.38 4.84 -8.10
CA PHE A 106 5.01 5.26 -6.84
C PHE A 106 4.68 6.71 -6.50
N MET A 107 5.07 7.15 -5.31
CA MET A 107 5.03 8.56 -4.93
C MET A 107 6.42 9.17 -5.08
N ASN A 108 6.52 10.37 -5.66
CA ASN A 108 7.81 11.05 -5.79
C ASN A 108 8.20 11.71 -4.47
N LEU A 109 9.15 11.11 -3.74
CA LEU A 109 9.61 11.63 -2.45
C LEU A 109 10.42 12.93 -2.57
N LYS A 110 11.04 13.23 -3.72
CA LYS A 110 11.72 14.52 -3.95
C LYS A 110 10.78 15.73 -3.83
N GLU A 111 9.49 15.53 -4.10
CA GLU A 111 8.46 16.58 -4.05
C GLU A 111 7.60 16.50 -2.78
N ARG A 112 8.00 15.70 -1.79
CA ARG A 112 7.24 15.52 -0.55
C ARG A 112 7.25 16.79 0.29
N LYS A 113 6.06 17.31 0.57
CA LYS A 113 5.83 18.43 1.48
C LYS A 113 4.59 18.17 2.32
N TRP A 114 4.77 17.94 3.62
CA TRP A 114 3.65 17.77 4.55
C TRP A 114 3.41 19.08 5.31
N THR A 115 2.16 19.54 5.34
CA THR A 115 1.80 20.87 5.88
C THR A 115 0.60 20.84 6.83
N TRP A 116 0.29 19.70 7.42
CA TRP A 116 -0.85 19.57 8.33
C TRP A 116 -0.77 20.54 9.51
N LYS A 117 -1.90 21.18 9.81
CA LYS A 117 -2.11 22.09 10.92
C LYS A 117 -3.34 21.65 11.69
N ASN A 118 -3.15 21.38 12.98
CA ASN A 118 -4.23 20.89 13.84
C ASN A 118 -5.36 21.89 13.97
N GLU A 119 -5.04 23.19 14.01
CA GLU A 119 -6.02 24.28 14.16
C GLU A 119 -6.92 24.41 12.92
N LEU A 120 -6.44 23.97 11.76
CA LEU A 120 -7.20 23.97 10.52
C LEU A 120 -7.91 22.63 10.26
N HIS A 121 -7.53 21.58 10.98
CA HIS A 121 -7.87 20.20 10.61
C HIS A 121 -7.56 19.92 9.13
N ASP A 122 -6.44 20.44 8.63
CA ASP A 122 -6.11 20.43 7.21
C ASP A 122 -4.60 20.59 6.93
N ALA A 123 -4.16 20.27 5.72
CA ALA A 123 -2.81 20.45 5.22
C ALA A 123 -2.75 21.26 3.91
N PRO A 124 -3.12 22.56 3.90
CA PRO A 124 -3.06 23.38 2.70
C PRO A 124 -1.65 23.38 2.07
N GLY A 125 -1.58 23.11 0.78
CA GLY A 125 -0.32 23.07 0.03
C GLY A 125 0.58 21.85 0.33
N ALA A 126 0.04 20.80 0.93
CA ALA A 126 0.73 19.51 1.02
C ALA A 126 0.83 18.86 -0.36
N THR A 127 2.01 18.32 -0.68
CA THR A 127 2.28 17.63 -1.94
C THR A 127 2.98 16.31 -1.66
N LEU A 128 2.52 15.27 -2.34
CA LEU A 128 3.21 13.98 -2.45
C LEU A 128 2.72 13.35 -3.75
N PRO A 129 3.23 13.83 -4.90
CA PRO A 129 2.70 13.48 -6.22
C PRO A 129 2.77 11.98 -6.52
N THR A 130 1.74 11.44 -7.16
CA THR A 130 1.79 10.10 -7.75
C THR A 130 2.48 10.14 -9.12
N TYR A 131 3.40 9.20 -9.34
CA TYR A 131 4.15 9.01 -10.57
C TYR A 131 4.05 7.57 -11.08
N VAL A 132 4.31 7.41 -12.38
CA VAL A 132 4.55 6.11 -13.02
C VAL A 132 5.79 6.17 -13.90
N MET A 133 6.41 5.02 -14.13
CA MET A 133 7.48 4.82 -15.10
C MET A 133 7.37 3.43 -15.74
N ARG A 134 8.05 3.22 -16.87
CA ARG A 134 7.92 2.02 -17.67
C ARG A 134 9.28 1.41 -18.00
N SER A 135 9.31 0.10 -18.22
CA SER A 135 10.43 -0.61 -18.85
C SER A 135 9.89 -1.55 -19.92
N MET A 136 10.51 -1.50 -21.10
CA MET A 136 10.17 -2.34 -22.26
C MET A 136 11.23 -3.41 -22.54
N ASP A 137 12.22 -3.53 -21.66
CA ASP A 137 13.42 -4.36 -21.82
C ASP A 137 13.69 -5.18 -20.55
N ASP A 138 12.62 -5.69 -19.92
CA ASP A 138 12.67 -6.56 -18.75
C ASP A 138 13.45 -5.95 -17.55
N GLY A 139 13.33 -4.63 -17.37
CA GLY A 139 13.90 -3.89 -16.26
C GLY A 139 15.38 -3.56 -16.44
N LEU A 140 15.91 -3.61 -17.66
CA LEU A 140 17.25 -3.09 -17.97
C LEU A 140 17.27 -1.56 -17.90
N THR A 141 16.27 -0.90 -18.47
CA THR A 141 16.12 0.56 -18.44
C THR A 141 14.72 0.98 -18.06
N TRP A 142 14.62 2.12 -17.35
CA TRP A 142 13.35 2.71 -16.94
C TRP A 142 13.18 4.09 -17.57
N THR A 143 12.05 4.31 -18.22
CA THR A 143 11.75 5.48 -19.06
C THR A 143 10.32 5.97 -18.82
N ASP A 144 9.91 7.01 -19.55
CA ASP A 144 8.54 7.55 -19.52
C ASP A 144 8.04 7.90 -18.12
N VAL A 145 8.89 8.56 -17.32
CA VAL A 145 8.51 9.05 -15.98
C VAL A 145 7.42 10.12 -16.13
N GLN A 146 6.22 9.80 -15.66
CA GLN A 146 5.03 10.64 -15.80
C GLN A 146 4.43 10.97 -14.43
N LYS A 147 4.17 12.25 -14.18
CA LYS A 147 3.38 12.70 -13.03
C LYS A 147 1.89 12.52 -13.34
N LEU A 148 1.15 11.87 -12.44
CA LEU A 148 -0.30 11.65 -12.57
C LEU A 148 -1.14 12.71 -11.84
N HIS A 149 -0.62 13.29 -10.76
CA HIS A 149 -1.17 14.47 -10.07
C HIS A 149 -0.17 15.03 -9.05
N ASP A 150 -0.42 16.24 -8.54
CA ASP A 150 0.41 16.91 -7.52
C ASP A 150 -0.07 16.73 -6.07
N ASP A 151 -1.36 16.42 -5.86
CA ASP A 151 -2.00 16.24 -4.55
C ASP A 151 -1.20 15.29 -3.63
N TRP A 152 -1.40 15.43 -2.31
CA TRP A 152 -0.82 14.48 -1.35
C TRP A 152 -1.43 13.09 -1.50
N THR A 153 -0.63 12.14 -1.98
CA THR A 153 -1.06 10.74 -2.18
C THR A 153 -1.04 9.93 -0.90
N GLY A 154 -0.16 10.19 0.06
CA GLY A 154 0.02 9.35 1.26
C GLY A 154 0.57 7.93 1.00
N ALA A 155 -0.10 7.09 0.22
CA ALA A 155 0.35 5.77 -0.22
C ALA A 155 -0.35 5.30 -1.51
N VAL A 156 0.37 4.49 -2.30
CA VAL A 156 -0.17 3.73 -3.45
C VAL A 156 -0.09 2.25 -3.14
N ARG A 157 -0.97 1.42 -3.72
CA ARG A 157 -1.09 0.02 -3.29
C ARG A 157 -1.05 -1.01 -4.41
N ASP A 158 -1.82 -0.82 -5.46
CA ASP A 158 -2.17 -1.96 -6.31
C ASP A 158 -2.28 -1.60 -7.79
N MET A 159 -1.93 -2.56 -8.64
CA MET A 159 -2.03 -2.44 -10.09
C MET A 159 -2.38 -3.80 -10.71
N ILE A 160 -3.39 -3.82 -11.55
CA ILE A 160 -3.80 -5.02 -12.30
C ILE A 160 -3.93 -4.70 -13.79
N GLN A 161 -3.99 -5.74 -14.61
CA GLN A 161 -4.53 -5.65 -15.96
C GLN A 161 -5.77 -6.52 -16.07
N THR A 162 -6.86 -5.95 -16.57
CA THR A 162 -8.12 -6.67 -16.77
C THR A 162 -7.97 -7.72 -17.88
N ARG A 163 -8.95 -8.62 -17.97
CA ARG A 163 -9.06 -9.59 -19.07
C ARG A 163 -9.10 -8.89 -20.43
N GLU A 164 -9.78 -7.75 -20.52
CA GLU A 164 -9.85 -6.89 -21.71
C GLU A 164 -8.57 -6.10 -22.00
N GLY A 165 -7.52 -6.22 -21.17
CA GLY A 165 -6.21 -5.63 -21.43
C GLY A 165 -5.98 -4.23 -20.85
N ARG A 166 -6.96 -3.65 -20.14
CA ARG A 166 -6.80 -2.35 -19.49
C ARG A 166 -5.96 -2.48 -18.22
N VAL A 167 -4.91 -1.70 -18.10
CA VAL A 167 -4.14 -1.55 -16.85
C VAL A 167 -4.85 -0.56 -15.94
N ILE A 168 -4.95 -0.87 -14.65
CA ILE A 168 -5.57 -0.02 -13.63
C ILE A 168 -4.63 0.07 -12.45
N PHE A 169 -4.33 1.31 -12.04
CA PHE A 169 -3.44 1.64 -10.94
C PHE A 169 -4.21 2.42 -9.86
N THR A 170 -4.11 2.00 -8.61
CA THR A 170 -4.75 2.68 -7.48
C THR A 170 -3.93 3.84 -6.96
N SER A 171 -4.63 4.91 -6.57
CA SER A 171 -4.02 6.06 -5.90
C SER A 171 -5.05 6.75 -4.99
N MET A 172 -4.61 7.76 -4.25
CA MET A 172 -5.47 8.58 -3.41
C MET A 172 -5.00 10.03 -3.41
N LYS A 173 -5.83 10.93 -2.90
CA LYS A 173 -5.60 12.37 -2.85
C LYS A 173 -6.13 12.94 -1.55
N MET A 174 -5.32 13.75 -0.88
CA MET A 174 -5.81 14.63 0.18
C MET A 174 -6.75 15.70 -0.42
N ARG A 175 -7.89 15.88 0.23
CA ARG A 175 -8.87 16.95 0.02
C ARG A 175 -8.74 17.94 1.16
N HIS A 176 -9.14 19.16 0.90
CA HIS A 176 -9.04 20.29 1.82
C HIS A 176 -10.43 20.79 2.22
N ASP A 177 -10.49 21.54 3.31
CA ASP A 177 -11.69 22.19 3.85
C ASP A 177 -12.88 21.23 4.13
N PRO A 178 -12.76 20.29 5.10
CA PRO A 178 -11.58 19.98 5.91
C PRO A 178 -10.68 18.91 5.27
N GLY A 179 -9.47 18.79 5.82
CA GLY A 179 -8.47 17.79 5.43
C GLY A 179 -8.96 16.35 5.57
N ARG A 180 -8.94 15.58 4.48
CA ARG A 180 -9.29 14.14 4.44
C ARG A 180 -8.77 13.48 3.18
N HIS A 181 -8.70 12.15 3.13
CA HIS A 181 -8.34 11.44 1.91
C HIS A 181 -9.56 11.00 1.07
N SER A 182 -9.32 10.94 -0.23
CA SER A 182 -10.22 10.43 -1.26
C SER A 182 -9.45 9.46 -2.15
N VAL A 183 -10.10 8.48 -2.76
CA VAL A 183 -9.42 7.49 -3.61
C VAL A 183 -9.85 7.61 -5.07
N LEU A 184 -8.95 7.24 -5.98
CA LEU A 184 -9.24 7.11 -7.41
C LEU A 184 -8.38 6.02 -8.03
N THR A 185 -8.65 5.75 -9.30
CA THR A 185 -7.78 4.93 -10.15
C THR A 185 -7.33 5.71 -11.35
N TYR A 186 -6.15 5.36 -11.87
CA TYR A 186 -5.72 5.72 -13.21
C TYR A 186 -5.77 4.46 -14.08
N SER A 187 -6.19 4.60 -15.33
CA SER A 187 -6.19 3.48 -16.27
C SER A 187 -5.48 3.79 -17.58
N SER A 188 -4.84 2.77 -18.13
CA SER A 188 -4.16 2.80 -19.43
C SER A 188 -4.68 1.67 -20.32
N VAL A 189 -4.75 1.93 -21.63
CA VAL A 189 -5.10 0.94 -22.68
C VAL A 189 -3.99 0.80 -23.73
N ASP A 190 -2.83 1.40 -23.45
CA ASP A 190 -1.70 1.54 -24.35
C ASP A 190 -0.39 1.21 -23.64
N GLU A 191 -0.42 0.17 -22.81
CA GLU A 191 0.76 -0.38 -22.13
C GLU A 191 1.46 0.63 -21.20
N GLY A 192 0.68 1.52 -20.58
CA GLY A 192 1.15 2.55 -19.66
C GLY A 192 1.65 3.83 -20.31
N LYS A 193 1.56 3.96 -21.65
CA LYS A 193 2.00 5.19 -22.37
C LYS A 193 1.18 6.42 -21.98
N SER A 194 -0.13 6.26 -21.78
CA SER A 194 -0.99 7.32 -21.31
C SER A 194 -1.98 6.83 -20.25
N TRP A 195 -2.40 7.74 -19.37
CA TRP A 195 -3.25 7.42 -18.23
C TRP A 195 -4.45 8.35 -18.17
N LYS A 196 -5.62 7.78 -17.84
CA LYS A 196 -6.86 8.53 -17.60
C LYS A 196 -7.36 8.29 -16.18
N PRO A 197 -7.64 9.35 -15.39
CA PRO A 197 -8.23 9.18 -14.06
C PRO A 197 -9.68 8.71 -14.16
N SER A 198 -10.13 7.96 -13.15
CA SER A 198 -11.55 7.70 -12.90
C SER A 198 -12.20 8.86 -12.13
N ASN A 199 -13.50 8.74 -11.82
CA ASN A 199 -14.11 9.63 -10.84
C ASN A 199 -13.45 9.46 -9.47
N LEU A 200 -13.45 10.55 -8.71
CA LEU A 200 -12.98 10.55 -7.33
C LEU A 200 -14.04 9.90 -6.43
N ILE A 201 -13.59 9.00 -5.56
CA ILE A 201 -14.38 8.47 -4.45
C ILE A 201 -13.99 9.28 -3.21
N ASP A 202 -14.86 10.21 -2.83
CA ASP A 202 -14.77 10.97 -1.59
C ASP A 202 -16.05 10.73 -0.79
N LEU A 203 -15.90 10.11 0.36
CA LEU A 203 -17.01 9.75 1.25
C LEU A 203 -17.08 10.68 2.48
N GLY A 204 -16.40 11.82 2.42
CA GLY A 204 -16.35 12.79 3.51
C GLY A 204 -15.47 12.33 4.67
N GLY A 205 -15.67 12.98 5.80
CA GLY A 205 -14.87 12.84 7.01
C GLY A 205 -13.80 13.93 7.17
N ARG A 206 -12.92 13.78 8.16
CA ARG A 206 -11.85 14.71 8.47
C ARG A 206 -10.69 14.00 9.21
N GLY A 207 -9.52 14.61 9.15
CA GLY A 207 -8.30 14.17 9.81
C GLY A 207 -7.22 13.73 8.82
N HIS A 208 -5.97 13.71 9.25
CA HIS A 208 -4.84 13.35 8.38
C HIS A 208 -4.80 11.87 7.98
N HIS A 209 -5.62 11.03 8.63
CA HIS A 209 -5.94 9.68 8.19
C HIS A 209 -7.44 9.50 7.86
N GLY A 210 -8.24 10.57 7.89
CA GLY A 210 -9.68 10.55 7.66
C GLY A 210 -10.07 10.29 6.21
N GLY A 211 -11.35 9.97 6.00
CA GLY A 211 -11.90 9.64 4.68
C GLY A 211 -11.56 8.21 4.24
N VAL A 212 -11.32 8.04 2.94
CA VAL A 212 -11.01 6.76 2.31
C VAL A 212 -9.57 6.75 1.79
N THR A 213 -8.87 5.64 1.99
CA THR A 213 -7.43 5.54 1.72
C THR A 213 -7.04 4.20 1.10
N GLU A 214 -5.83 4.15 0.55
CA GLU A 214 -5.05 2.93 0.29
C GLU A 214 -5.83 1.73 -0.29
N PRO A 215 -6.50 1.87 -1.45
CA PRO A 215 -7.35 0.81 -1.95
C PRO A 215 -6.57 -0.25 -2.74
N THR A 216 -7.06 -1.48 -2.69
CA THR A 216 -6.63 -2.65 -3.49
C THR A 216 -7.78 -3.11 -4.36
N LEU A 217 -7.53 -3.80 -5.49
CA LEU A 217 -8.59 -4.17 -6.41
C LEU A 217 -8.34 -5.48 -7.15
N THR A 218 -9.43 -6.09 -7.62
CA THR A 218 -9.38 -7.28 -8.45
C THR A 218 -10.55 -7.33 -9.42
N GLU A 219 -10.37 -7.99 -10.56
CA GLU A 219 -11.44 -8.27 -11.49
C GLU A 219 -12.23 -9.52 -11.03
N LEU A 220 -13.55 -9.40 -10.98
CA LEU A 220 -14.49 -10.45 -10.64
C LEU A 220 -14.70 -11.42 -11.81
N LYS A 221 -15.28 -12.60 -11.56
CA LYS A 221 -15.58 -13.59 -12.60
C LYS A 221 -16.54 -13.04 -13.64
N ASP A 222 -17.49 -12.20 -13.23
CA ASP A 222 -18.47 -11.55 -14.10
C ASP A 222 -17.93 -10.32 -14.89
N GLY A 223 -16.63 -9.99 -14.74
CA GLY A 223 -15.99 -8.88 -15.45
C GLY A 223 -16.15 -7.51 -14.77
N ARG A 224 -16.91 -7.40 -13.68
CA ARG A 224 -16.85 -6.20 -12.83
C ARG A 224 -15.50 -6.12 -12.14
N ILE A 225 -15.11 -4.93 -11.74
CA ILE A 225 -13.93 -4.69 -10.90
C ILE A 225 -14.42 -4.34 -9.51
N TRP A 226 -13.88 -5.04 -8.53
CA TRP A 226 -14.11 -4.76 -7.13
C TRP A 226 -12.88 -4.10 -6.53
N MET A 227 -13.10 -2.99 -5.84
CA MET A 227 -12.10 -2.29 -5.05
C MET A 227 -12.46 -2.40 -3.58
N LEU A 228 -11.48 -2.78 -2.78
CA LEU A 228 -11.55 -2.80 -1.32
C LEU A 228 -10.73 -1.64 -0.76
N ILE A 229 -11.35 -0.82 0.08
CA ILE A 229 -10.87 0.53 0.44
C ILE A 229 -10.67 0.60 1.95
N ARG A 230 -9.49 1.04 2.40
CA ARG A 230 -9.21 1.30 3.82
C ARG A 230 -10.04 2.48 4.33
N THR A 231 -10.66 2.29 5.48
CA THR A 231 -11.40 3.35 6.19
C THR A 231 -11.05 3.34 7.69
N ASN A 232 -11.54 4.33 8.44
CA ASN A 232 -11.49 4.32 9.91
C ASN A 232 -12.84 3.94 10.53
N TRP A 233 -13.74 3.30 9.78
CA TRP A 233 -15.10 2.99 10.22
C TRP A 233 -15.25 1.56 10.76
N GLY A 234 -14.13 0.91 11.10
CA GLY A 234 -14.11 -0.45 11.66
C GLY A 234 -14.18 -1.58 10.63
N GLU A 235 -14.35 -1.25 9.35
CA GLU A 235 -14.36 -2.18 8.24
C GLU A 235 -13.79 -1.56 6.97
N PHE A 236 -13.46 -2.42 6.00
CA PHE A 236 -13.21 -1.94 4.65
C PHE A 236 -14.52 -1.48 3.99
N TRP A 237 -14.38 -0.60 3.01
CA TRP A 237 -15.46 -0.26 2.08
C TRP A 237 -15.22 -0.88 0.72
N SER A 238 -16.31 -1.11 -0.01
CA SER A 238 -16.32 -1.64 -1.36
C SER A 238 -16.71 -0.56 -2.35
N ALA A 239 -16.01 -0.53 -3.48
CA ALA A 239 -16.45 0.14 -4.69
C ALA A 239 -16.49 -0.85 -5.87
N HIS A 240 -17.49 -0.71 -6.74
CA HIS A 240 -17.61 -1.54 -7.94
C HIS A 240 -17.63 -0.71 -9.22
N SER A 241 -16.97 -1.24 -10.24
CA SER A 241 -16.99 -0.72 -11.60
C SER A 241 -17.41 -1.80 -12.59
N ALA A 242 -18.33 -1.48 -13.49
CA ALA A 242 -18.80 -2.35 -14.57
C ALA A 242 -18.31 -1.88 -15.96
N ASP A 243 -17.44 -0.88 -16.02
CA ASP A 243 -16.92 -0.29 -17.27
C ASP A 243 -15.39 -0.30 -17.35
N GLY A 244 -14.77 -1.30 -16.71
CA GLY A 244 -13.32 -1.45 -16.70
C GLY A 244 -12.60 -0.46 -15.80
N GLY A 245 -13.19 -0.06 -14.68
CA GLY A 245 -12.55 0.86 -13.72
C GLY A 245 -12.49 2.32 -14.17
N ARG A 246 -13.28 2.70 -15.19
CA ARG A 246 -13.44 4.10 -15.62
C ARG A 246 -14.27 4.88 -14.63
N PHE A 247 -15.33 4.26 -14.12
CA PHE A 247 -16.16 4.86 -13.08
C PHE A 247 -16.52 3.86 -11.98
N TRP A 248 -16.50 4.35 -10.76
CA TRP A 248 -16.87 3.66 -9.54
C TRP A 248 -18.21 4.19 -9.06
N ARG A 249 -19.25 3.35 -9.14
CA ARG A 249 -20.66 3.81 -8.98
C ARG A 249 -21.36 3.23 -7.76
N THR A 250 -21.01 2.02 -7.35
CA THR A 250 -21.63 1.36 -6.20
C THR A 250 -20.64 1.37 -5.05
N LEU A 251 -20.92 2.17 -4.03
CA LEU A 251 -20.09 2.35 -2.83
C LEU A 251 -20.88 1.85 -1.62
N GLN A 252 -20.28 0.97 -0.81
CA GLN A 252 -20.94 0.39 0.35
C GLN A 252 -19.93 -0.19 1.35
N PRO A 253 -20.28 -0.34 2.63
CA PRO A 253 -19.64 -1.27 3.55
C PRO A 253 -19.30 -2.62 2.90
N SER A 254 -18.10 -3.15 3.13
CA SER A 254 -17.76 -4.48 2.61
C SER A 254 -18.21 -5.62 3.52
N GLY A 255 -18.54 -5.35 4.79
CA GLY A 255 -18.79 -6.38 5.79
C GLY A 255 -17.53 -7.12 6.23
N ILE A 256 -16.33 -6.60 5.91
CA ILE A 256 -15.04 -7.20 6.29
C ILE A 256 -14.42 -6.31 7.39
N PRO A 257 -14.47 -6.75 8.66
CA PRO A 257 -13.89 -5.99 9.76
C PRO A 257 -12.39 -5.81 9.57
N ALA A 258 -11.91 -4.60 9.78
CA ALA A 258 -10.51 -4.23 9.58
C ALA A 258 -10.08 -3.20 10.62
N SER A 259 -8.80 -3.23 11.00
CA SER A 259 -8.19 -2.08 11.66
C SER A 259 -7.97 -0.95 10.66
N SER A 260 -7.56 0.22 11.14
CA SER A 260 -7.07 1.30 10.26
C SER A 260 -5.73 0.91 9.65
N ALA A 261 -5.73 -0.02 8.69
CA ALA A 261 -4.57 -0.52 7.97
C ALA A 261 -5.00 -0.99 6.56
N PRO A 262 -4.09 -0.95 5.57
CA PRO A 262 -4.43 -1.40 4.23
C PRO A 262 -4.54 -2.93 4.15
N GLY A 263 -5.43 -3.38 3.28
CA GLY A 263 -5.48 -4.78 2.84
C GLY A 263 -4.78 -4.98 1.49
N LEU A 264 -4.73 -6.23 1.05
CA LEU A 264 -4.41 -6.63 -0.31
C LEU A 264 -5.36 -7.76 -0.72
N VAL A 265 -6.17 -7.53 -1.76
CA VAL A 265 -6.98 -8.57 -2.38
C VAL A 265 -6.33 -9.00 -3.70
N LYS A 266 -6.16 -10.30 -3.90
CA LYS A 266 -5.53 -10.84 -5.10
C LYS A 266 -6.27 -12.07 -5.58
N ARG A 267 -6.58 -12.13 -6.88
CA ARG A 267 -7.01 -13.37 -7.52
C ARG A 267 -5.78 -14.24 -7.81
N LEU A 268 -5.81 -15.47 -7.32
CA LEU A 268 -4.76 -16.48 -7.55
C LEU A 268 -5.04 -17.26 -8.83
N ALA A 269 -4.04 -18.01 -9.30
CA ALA A 269 -4.16 -18.88 -10.48
C ALA A 269 -5.25 -19.94 -10.32
N SER A 270 -5.53 -20.38 -9.09
CA SER A 270 -6.65 -21.28 -8.77
C SER A 270 -8.04 -20.68 -9.03
N GLY A 271 -8.11 -19.36 -9.21
CA GLY A 271 -9.35 -18.60 -9.38
C GLY A 271 -9.96 -18.11 -8.06
N LYS A 272 -9.45 -18.55 -6.90
CA LYS A 272 -9.84 -18.01 -5.59
C LYS A 272 -9.33 -16.58 -5.40
N LEU A 273 -10.03 -15.80 -4.61
CA LEU A 273 -9.52 -14.55 -4.05
C LEU A 273 -8.79 -14.85 -2.75
N MET A 274 -7.65 -14.20 -2.56
CA MET A 274 -6.89 -14.14 -1.33
C MET A 274 -6.98 -12.73 -0.76
N LEU A 275 -7.20 -12.61 0.55
CA LEU A 275 -7.13 -11.34 1.28
C LEU A 275 -6.04 -11.43 2.36
N LEU A 276 -5.14 -10.46 2.35
CA LEU A 276 -4.17 -10.21 3.41
C LEU A 276 -4.50 -8.89 4.09
N TRP A 277 -4.65 -8.87 5.41
CA TRP A 277 -4.98 -7.64 6.13
C TRP A 277 -4.72 -7.74 7.63
N ASN A 278 -4.81 -6.60 8.31
CA ASN A 278 -4.85 -6.53 9.76
C ASN A 278 -6.32 -6.46 10.23
N ARG A 279 -6.73 -7.45 11.02
CA ARG A 279 -8.05 -7.49 11.65
C ARG A 279 -8.16 -6.44 12.77
N PRO A 280 -9.38 -6.02 13.15
CA PRO A 280 -9.57 -4.99 14.17
C PRO A 280 -9.03 -5.42 15.54
N TYR A 281 -8.96 -6.72 15.84
CA TYR A 281 -8.52 -7.24 17.13
C TYR A 281 -7.54 -8.40 16.94
N PRO A 282 -6.68 -8.68 17.94
CA PRO A 282 -5.86 -9.89 17.96
C PRO A 282 -6.70 -11.16 17.89
N ASP A 283 -6.09 -12.26 17.44
CA ASP A 283 -6.79 -13.54 17.36
C ASP A 283 -7.28 -14.03 18.73
N GLY A 284 -8.51 -14.54 18.74
CA GLY A 284 -9.17 -14.95 19.98
C GLY A 284 -9.56 -13.80 20.92
N LYS A 285 -9.49 -12.54 20.46
CA LYS A 285 -9.97 -11.35 21.18
C LYS A 285 -11.11 -10.68 20.42
N ASP A 286 -11.93 -9.94 21.15
CA ASP A 286 -13.10 -9.21 20.65
C ASP A 286 -12.94 -7.67 20.74
N SER A 287 -11.77 -7.22 21.22
CA SER A 287 -11.51 -5.83 21.52
C SER A 287 -10.02 -5.48 21.41
N TRP A 288 -9.75 -4.21 21.15
CA TRP A 288 -8.43 -3.57 21.14
C TRP A 288 -8.59 -2.10 21.50
N PRO A 289 -7.63 -1.46 22.20
CA PRO A 289 -7.71 -0.04 22.50
C PRO A 289 -7.93 0.81 21.24
N LEU A 290 -9.01 1.59 21.24
CA LEU A 290 -9.33 2.51 20.15
C LEU A 290 -8.55 3.82 20.31
N SER A 291 -8.17 4.43 19.20
CA SER A 291 -7.55 5.76 19.17
C SER A 291 -8.01 6.56 17.94
N GLY A 292 -7.73 7.87 17.92
CA GLY A 292 -8.36 8.82 17.01
C GLY A 292 -9.72 9.28 17.53
N GLY A 293 -10.61 9.72 16.63
CA GLY A 293 -11.92 10.28 17.01
C GLY A 293 -11.86 11.73 17.50
N ASP A 294 -10.69 12.35 17.39
CA ASP A 294 -10.42 13.74 17.74
C ASP A 294 -10.59 14.70 16.55
N GLY A 295 -10.89 14.16 15.36
CA GLY A 295 -10.92 14.93 14.12
C GLY A 295 -9.53 15.40 13.65
N LEU A 296 -8.44 15.03 14.34
CA LEU A 296 -7.07 15.25 13.90
C LEU A 296 -6.56 14.00 13.17
N TRP A 297 -6.67 12.84 13.81
CA TRP A 297 -6.35 11.56 13.16
C TRP A 297 -7.48 11.14 12.22
N SER A 298 -8.69 11.05 12.77
CA SER A 298 -9.93 10.64 12.11
C SER A 298 -11.14 11.14 12.91
N ASP A 299 -12.31 11.26 12.27
CA ASP A 299 -13.57 11.56 12.95
C ASP A 299 -14.02 10.50 13.96
N TYR A 300 -13.61 9.25 13.75
CA TYR A 300 -14.05 8.12 14.55
C TYR A 300 -12.85 7.47 15.24
N ALA A 301 -13.01 7.12 16.51
CA ALA A 301 -12.05 6.27 17.20
C ALA A 301 -12.07 4.88 16.57
N VAL A 302 -10.90 4.36 16.24
CA VAL A 302 -10.74 3.13 15.46
C VAL A 302 -9.67 2.24 16.08
N SER A 303 -9.75 0.94 15.83
CA SER A 303 -8.65 0.05 16.13
C SER A 303 -7.48 0.34 15.19
N ASN A 304 -6.31 0.59 15.76
CA ASN A 304 -5.04 0.63 15.06
C ASN A 304 -4.23 -0.67 15.25
N HIS A 305 -4.92 -1.78 15.54
CA HIS A 305 -4.27 -3.09 15.70
C HIS A 305 -3.58 -3.54 14.41
N ARG A 306 -2.28 -3.77 14.50
CA ARG A 306 -1.43 -4.23 13.39
C ARG A 306 -0.40 -5.27 13.83
N GLU A 307 -0.55 -5.84 15.02
CA GLU A 307 0.42 -6.81 15.56
C GLU A 307 0.29 -8.18 14.91
N GLU A 308 -0.76 -8.40 14.11
CA GLU A 308 -1.02 -9.64 13.37
C GLU A 308 -1.27 -9.36 11.90
N LEU A 309 -0.63 -10.14 11.02
CA LEU A 309 -0.99 -10.23 9.61
C LEU A 309 -1.91 -11.44 9.41
N SER A 310 -3.13 -11.22 8.92
CA SER A 310 -4.13 -12.27 8.69
C SER A 310 -4.31 -12.59 7.21
N LEU A 311 -4.77 -13.81 6.93
CA LEU A 311 -5.07 -14.39 5.62
C LEU A 311 -6.48 -14.99 5.61
N ALA A 312 -7.22 -14.83 4.52
CA ALA A 312 -8.43 -15.59 4.21
C ALA A 312 -8.60 -15.76 2.70
N PHE A 313 -9.39 -16.76 2.30
CA PHE A 313 -9.73 -17.03 0.90
C PHE A 313 -11.22 -16.94 0.64
N SER A 314 -11.57 -16.63 -0.59
CA SER A 314 -12.95 -16.68 -1.10
C SER A 314 -12.99 -17.40 -2.45
N SER A 315 -13.94 -18.32 -2.62
CA SER A 315 -14.20 -19.04 -3.87
C SER A 315 -15.33 -18.42 -4.70
N ASP A 316 -16.08 -17.48 -4.12
CA ASP A 316 -17.31 -16.89 -4.63
C ASP A 316 -17.22 -15.35 -4.80
N ASP A 317 -16.03 -14.88 -5.17
CA ASP A 317 -15.76 -13.46 -5.49
C ASP A 317 -16.01 -12.48 -4.32
N GLY A 318 -15.68 -12.93 -3.11
CA GLY A 318 -15.69 -12.12 -1.89
C GLY A 318 -17.04 -12.09 -1.18
N ALA A 319 -18.03 -12.85 -1.65
CA ALA A 319 -19.33 -12.96 -0.99
C ALA A 319 -19.22 -13.70 0.35
N THR A 320 -18.41 -14.75 0.41
CA THR A 320 -18.04 -15.46 1.64
C THR A 320 -16.53 -15.64 1.74
N TRP A 321 -16.04 -15.74 2.98
CA TRP A 321 -14.62 -15.88 3.30
C TRP A 321 -14.39 -17.09 4.20
N SER A 322 -13.29 -17.80 3.98
CA SER A 322 -12.80 -18.81 4.91
C SER A 322 -12.55 -18.18 6.28
N LYS A 323 -12.49 -19.03 7.32
CA LYS A 323 -12.05 -18.56 8.64
C LYS A 323 -10.67 -17.88 8.51
N PRO A 324 -10.49 -16.65 9.01
CA PRO A 324 -9.18 -15.99 8.97
C PRO A 324 -8.12 -16.77 9.75
N VAL A 325 -6.90 -16.76 9.22
CA VAL A 325 -5.70 -17.36 9.83
C VAL A 325 -4.65 -16.28 10.02
N VAL A 326 -3.97 -16.25 11.18
CA VAL A 326 -2.84 -15.36 11.40
C VAL A 326 -1.56 -15.99 10.83
N LEU A 327 -0.91 -15.33 9.88
CA LEU A 327 0.35 -15.77 9.29
C LEU A 327 1.56 -15.36 10.13
N ALA A 328 1.51 -14.17 10.71
CA ALA A 328 2.60 -13.61 11.49
C ALA A 328 2.05 -12.76 12.65
N ARG A 329 2.74 -12.79 13.80
CA ARG A 329 2.40 -12.00 14.98
C ARG A 329 3.66 -11.45 15.64
N GLN A 330 3.63 -10.18 16.05
CA GLN A 330 4.68 -9.59 16.86
C GLN A 330 4.14 -8.47 17.75
N THR A 331 4.10 -8.70 19.06
CA THR A 331 3.64 -7.69 20.04
C THR A 331 4.48 -6.43 19.97
N GLY A 332 3.84 -5.27 19.95
CA GLY A 332 4.49 -3.96 19.89
C GLY A 332 5.01 -3.57 18.50
N LYS A 333 4.87 -4.42 17.47
CA LYS A 333 5.33 -4.12 16.11
C LYS A 333 4.19 -4.19 15.10
N TRP A 334 4.13 -3.21 14.19
CA TRP A 334 3.15 -3.22 13.11
C TRP A 334 3.61 -4.12 11.95
N LEU A 335 2.83 -5.15 11.63
CA LEU A 335 2.99 -6.08 10.51
C LEU A 335 1.97 -5.74 9.42
N ALA A 336 2.20 -4.68 8.65
CA ALA A 336 1.18 -4.08 7.78
C ALA A 336 1.74 -3.66 6.41
N TYR A 337 0.84 -3.25 5.50
CA TYR A 337 1.11 -3.01 4.08
C TYR A 337 1.62 -4.27 3.38
N PRO A 338 0.76 -5.31 3.29
CA PRO A 338 1.16 -6.58 2.70
C PRO A 338 1.32 -6.47 1.18
N TYR A 339 2.28 -7.21 0.63
CA TYR A 339 2.38 -7.55 -0.78
C TYR A 339 2.21 -9.06 -0.94
N ALA A 340 1.70 -9.47 -2.10
CA ALA A 340 1.62 -10.87 -2.47
C ALA A 340 2.04 -11.09 -3.92
N TYR A 341 2.99 -11.99 -4.10
CA TYR A 341 3.46 -12.43 -5.40
C TYR A 341 3.27 -13.93 -5.52
N GLU A 342 2.39 -14.36 -6.43
CA GLU A 342 2.22 -15.78 -6.74
C GLU A 342 3.37 -16.21 -7.68
N HIS A 343 4.44 -16.71 -7.06
CA HIS A 343 5.67 -17.10 -7.76
C HIS A 343 5.40 -18.27 -8.70
N GLN A 344 4.59 -19.24 -8.28
CA GLN A 344 4.04 -20.31 -9.11
C GLN A 344 2.59 -20.56 -8.65
N PRO A 345 1.72 -21.17 -9.48
CA PRO A 345 0.35 -21.47 -9.07
C PRO A 345 0.29 -22.13 -7.69
N GLY A 346 -0.35 -21.46 -6.73
CA GLY A 346 -0.45 -21.93 -5.35
C GLY A 346 0.77 -21.68 -4.45
N GLU A 347 1.91 -21.22 -4.96
CA GLU A 347 3.05 -20.75 -4.16
C GLU A 347 3.05 -19.21 -4.10
N ILE A 348 2.81 -18.65 -2.92
CA ILE A 348 2.67 -17.21 -2.73
C ILE A 348 3.74 -16.68 -1.79
N TRP A 349 4.50 -15.70 -2.26
CA TRP A 349 5.39 -14.90 -1.43
C TRP A 349 4.60 -13.76 -0.82
N VAL A 350 4.65 -13.65 0.51
CA VAL A 350 4.00 -12.60 1.29
C VAL A 350 5.06 -11.77 1.99
N THR A 351 5.02 -10.47 1.76
CA THR A 351 5.92 -9.51 2.41
C THR A 351 5.16 -8.34 3.00
N THR A 352 5.75 -7.61 3.94
CA THR A 352 5.16 -6.37 4.49
C THR A 352 6.14 -5.21 4.48
N MET A 353 5.64 -3.99 4.27
CA MET A 353 6.47 -2.77 4.43
C MET A 353 6.83 -2.52 5.90
N GLN A 354 5.83 -2.70 6.78
CA GLN A 354 6.02 -2.57 8.22
C GLN A 354 6.17 -3.98 8.82
N GLY A 355 7.13 -4.15 9.72
CA GLY A 355 7.30 -5.41 10.44
C GLY A 355 8.29 -6.38 9.80
N ASP A 356 8.61 -6.19 8.52
CA ASP A 356 9.57 -6.99 7.75
C ASP A 356 9.24 -8.49 7.68
N VAL A 357 7.95 -8.83 7.59
CA VAL A 357 7.52 -10.20 7.26
C VAL A 357 8.03 -10.52 5.86
N ARG A 358 8.73 -11.64 5.69
CA ARG A 358 9.25 -12.16 4.42
C ARG A 358 9.05 -13.68 4.40
N ILE A 359 7.90 -14.11 3.92
CA ILE A 359 7.50 -15.53 3.97
C ILE A 359 6.96 -16.01 2.64
N LYS A 360 6.98 -17.32 2.46
CA LYS A 360 6.33 -18.08 1.41
C LYS A 360 5.26 -18.96 2.07
N ILE A 361 4.10 -19.05 1.43
CA ILE A 361 2.99 -19.92 1.83
C ILE A 361 2.53 -20.75 0.63
N SER A 362 2.01 -21.95 0.88
CA SER A 362 1.27 -22.74 -0.10
C SER A 362 -0.24 -22.55 0.07
N GLU A 363 -0.96 -22.22 -1.01
CA GLU A 363 -2.43 -22.10 -0.99
C GLU A 363 -3.09 -23.35 -0.41
N SER A 364 -2.60 -24.55 -0.74
CA SER A 364 -3.17 -25.83 -0.28
C SER A 364 -3.22 -25.97 1.24
N ASP A 365 -2.27 -25.36 1.94
CA ASP A 365 -2.07 -25.56 3.37
C ASP A 365 -3.00 -24.66 4.19
N PHE A 366 -3.54 -23.61 3.56
CA PHE A 366 -4.41 -22.61 4.18
C PHE A 366 -5.82 -22.59 3.59
N ALA A 367 -6.01 -23.05 2.36
CA ALA A 367 -7.29 -23.02 1.65
C ALA A 367 -8.10 -24.32 1.85
N ALA A 368 -7.94 -24.97 3.01
CA ALA A 368 -8.68 -26.18 3.41
C ALA A 368 -10.19 -26.03 3.10
N PRO A 369 -10.86 -27.12 2.68
CA PRO A 369 -12.22 -27.09 2.12
C PRO A 369 -13.29 -26.50 3.05
#